data_AF-A0A940QS23-F1
#
_entry.id   AF-A0A940QS23-F1
#
_cell.length_a   1.000
_cell.length_b   1.000
_cell.length_c   1.000
_cell.angle_alpha   90.00
_cell.angle_beta   90.00
_cell.angle_gamma   90.00
#
_symmetry.space_group_name_H-M   'P 1'
#
loop_
_entity.id
_entity.type
_entity.pdbx_description
1 polymer ?
#
loop_
_entity_poly.entity_id
_entity_poly.type
_entity_poly.pdbx_seq_one_letter_code
_entity_poly.pdbx_strand_id
1 'polypeptide(L)' 'DIANAVETAHEVGVPLPLTSQVMEIMQALKVDGKVGNDHGGIIQYYETLAKYEARK' A
#
# COMPACT_ATOMS: atom_id res chain seq x y z
N ASP A 1 0.98 8.12 7.10
CA ASP A 1 2.01 7.38 7.88
C ASP A 1 3.12 6.80 7.02
N ILE A 2 2.83 5.99 6.00
CA ILE A 2 3.87 5.42 5.12
C ILE A 2 4.73 6.50 4.45
N ALA A 3 4.13 7.62 4.06
CA ALA A 3 4.88 8.76 3.51
C ALA A 3 5.97 9.27 4.47
N ASN A 4 5.63 9.48 5.74
CA ASN A 4 6.57 9.94 6.76
C ASN A 4 7.71 8.91 6.97
N ALA A 5 7.38 7.61 6.98
CA ALA A 5 8.39 6.56 7.12
C ALA A 5 9.37 6.51 5.94
N VAL A 6 8.89 6.69 4.71
CA VAL A 6 9.74 6.76 3.51
C VAL A 6 10.62 8.01 3.53
N GLU A 7 10.07 9.15 3.94
CA GLU A 7 10.82 10.41 4.06
C GLU A 7 11.97 10.29 5.07
N THR A 8 11.69 9.84 6.30
CA THR A 8 12.75 9.64 7.32
C THR A 8 13.79 8.64 6.85
N ALA A 9 13.40 7.56 6.17
CA ALA A 9 14.35 6.57 5.66
C ALA A 9 15.30 7.15 4.61
N HIS A 10 14.80 8.04 3.74
CA HIS A 10 15.64 8.79 2.82
C HIS A 10 16.60 9.74 3.54
N GLU A 11 16.13 10.43 4.60
CA GLU A 11 16.98 11.33 5.39
C GLU A 11 18.15 10.60 6.05
N VAL A 12 17.93 9.39 6.58
CA VAL A 12 18.99 8.60 7.25
C VAL A 12 19.73 7.64 6.31
N GLY A 13 19.39 7.64 5.01
CA GLY A 13 20.04 6.80 4.00
C GLY A 13 19.78 5.29 4.13
N VAL A 14 18.64 4.90 4.69
CA VAL A 14 18.27 3.49 4.89
C VAL A 14 17.25 3.04 3.85
N PRO A 15 17.46 1.92 3.15
CA PRO A 15 16.49 1.43 2.17
C PRO A 15 15.29 0.75 2.84
N LEU A 16 14.08 1.09 2.41
CA LEU A 16 12.83 0.44 2.84
C LEU A 16 12.05 -0.17 1.66
N PRO A 17 12.60 -1.19 0.97
CA PRO A 17 12.02 -1.70 -0.28
C PRO A 17 10.59 -2.23 -0.14
N LEU A 18 10.25 -2.84 1.01
CA LEU A 18 8.90 -3.34 1.26
C LEU A 18 7.94 -2.19 1.56
N THR A 19 8.36 -1.22 2.38
CA THR A 19 7.54 -0.05 2.72
C THR A 19 7.22 0.79 1.49
N SER A 20 8.20 1.00 0.60
CA SER A 20 7.98 1.68 -0.68
C SER A 20 6.98 0.94 -1.55
N GLN A 21 7.04 -0.40 -1.61
CA GLN A 21 6.04 -1.19 -2.34
C GLN A 21 4.64 -1.03 -1.74
N VAL A 22 4.50 -1.00 -0.41
CA VAL A 22 3.18 -0.76 0.21
C VAL A 22 2.67 0.65 -0.10
N MET A 23 3.56 1.66 -0.20
CA MET A 23 3.15 3.00 -0.65
C MET A 23 2.53 2.95 -2.06
N GLU A 24 3.16 2.25 -3.00
CA GLU A 24 2.63 2.09 -4.36
C GLU A 24 1.29 1.34 -4.40
N ILE A 25 1.14 0.30 -3.57
CA ILE A 25 -0.14 -0.40 -3.40
C ILE A 25 -1.24 0.57 -2.94
N MET A 26 -0.94 1.44 -1.97
CA MET A 26 -1.89 2.45 -1.49
C MET A 26 -2.22 3.49 -2.56
N GLN A 27 -1.27 3.87 -3.42
CA GLN A 27 -1.55 4.76 -4.56
C GLN A 27 -2.44 4.07 -5.61
N ALA A 28 -2.22 2.79 -5.91
CA ALA A 28 -3.08 2.02 -6.80
C ALA A 28 -4.52 1.96 -6.28
N LEU A 29 -4.70 1.67 -4.98
CA LEU A 29 -6.02 1.70 -4.34
C LEU A 29 -6.66 3.09 -4.38
N LYS A 30 -5.86 4.15 -4.28
CA LYS A 30 -6.35 5.52 -4.41
C LYS A 30 -6.86 5.82 -5.81
N VAL A 31 -6.16 5.38 -6.85
CA VAL A 31 -6.59 5.50 -8.25
C VAL A 31 -7.88 4.71 -8.50
N ASP A 32 -8.02 3.54 -7.88
CA ASP A 32 -9.22 2.70 -7.95
C ASP A 32 -10.43 3.25 -7.17
N GLY A 33 -10.32 4.46 -6.59
CA GLY A 33 -11.40 5.09 -5.82
C GLY A 33 -11.63 4.45 -4.44
N LYS A 34 -10.72 3.57 -3.99
CA LYS A 34 -10.81 2.84 -2.71
C LYS A 34 -10.15 3.58 -1.54
N VAL A 35 -9.94 4.89 -1.66
CA VAL A 35 -9.28 5.75 -0.65
C VAL A 35 -9.97 5.71 0.72
N GLY A 36 -11.29 5.53 0.73
CA GLY A 36 -12.09 5.48 1.95
C GLY A 36 -12.12 4.12 2.64
N ASN A 37 -11.59 3.08 1.99
CA ASN A 37 -11.37 1.81 2.67
C ASN A 37 -10.14 2.01 3.56
N ASP A 38 -10.33 1.80 4.87
CA ASP A 38 -9.28 1.81 5.89
C ASP A 38 -8.07 0.94 5.45
N HIS A 39 -6.95 0.96 6.17
CA HIS A 39 -5.71 0.26 5.83
C HIS A 39 -5.88 -1.25 5.52
N GLY A 40 -7.02 -1.86 5.88
CA GLY A 40 -7.47 -3.17 5.39
C GLY A 40 -7.72 -3.26 3.86
N GLY A 41 -7.75 -2.16 3.12
CA GLY A 41 -7.94 -2.12 1.66
C GLY A 41 -6.80 -2.76 0.87
N ILE A 42 -5.63 -2.99 1.49
CA ILE A 42 -4.50 -3.71 0.87
C ILE A 42 -4.93 -5.11 0.40
N ILE A 43 -5.86 -5.78 1.10
CA ILE A 43 -6.36 -7.08 0.64
C ILE A 43 -7.00 -6.98 -0.74
N GLN A 44 -7.73 -5.89 -1.00
CA GLN A 44 -8.43 -5.67 -2.27
C GLN A 44 -7.47 -5.48 -3.44
N TYR A 45 -6.25 -4.98 -3.19
CA TYR A 45 -5.20 -4.94 -4.20
C TYR A 45 -4.82 -6.36 -4.64
N TYR A 46 -4.54 -7.24 -3.67
CA TYR A 46 -4.20 -8.63 -3.96
C TYR A 46 -5.37 -9.41 -4.55
N GLU A 47 -6.59 -9.20 -4.08
CA GLU A 47 -7.81 -9.81 -4.62
C GLU A 47 -8.04 -9.43 -6.08
N THR A 48 -7.81 -8.16 -6.42
CA THR A 48 -7.92 -7.67 -7.81
C THR A 48 -6.90 -8.34 -8.72
N LEU A 49 -5.64 -8.44 -8.26
CA LEU A 49 -4.59 -9.14 -9.01
C LEU A 49 -4.86 -10.63 -9.17
N ALA A 50 -5.34 -11.28 -8.11
CA ALA A 50 -5.65 -12.71 -8.08
C ALA A 50 -6.98 -13.05 -8.79
N LYS A 51 -7.81 -12.05 -9.09
CA LYS A 51 -9.21 -12.22 -9.54
C LYS A 51 -10.01 -13.15 -8.61
N TYR A 52 -9.76 -13.02 -7.31
CA TYR A 52 -10.32 -13.87 -6.28
C TYR A 52 -10.60 -13.04 -5.02
N GLU A 53 -11.79 -13.20 -4.44
CA GLU A 53 -12.17 -12.55 -3.19
C GLU A 53 -11.88 -13.50 -2.02
N ALA A 54 -11.10 -13.04 -1.04
CA ALA A 54 -10.74 -13.85 0.11
C ALA A 54 -11.97 -14.06 1.01
N ARG A 55 -12.29 -15.32 1.29
CA ARG A 55 -13.39 -15.71 2.19
C ARG A 55 -12.85 -16.18 3.54
N LYS A 56 -13.63 -15.97 4.59
CA LYS A 56 -13.38 -16.51 5.94
C LYS A 56 -13.46 -18.02 5.98
#